data_AF-A0A7W0V5B5-F1
#
_entry.id   AF-A0A7W0V5B5-F1
#
_cell.length_a   1.000
_cell.length_b   1.000
_cell.length_c   1.000
_cell.angle_alpha   90.00
_cell.angle_beta   90.00
_cell.angle_gamma   90.00
#
_symmetry.space_group_name_H-M   'P 1'
#
loop_
_entity.id
_entity.type
_entity.pdbx_description
1 polymer ?
#
loop_
_entity_poly.entity_id
_entity_poly.type
_entity_poly.pdbx_seq_one_letter_code
_entity_poly.pdbx_strand_id
1 'polypeptide(L)'
;MVLSIRANCAKSGTSARTPRAKRVAANEFDFIVVGAGSAGCALANRLSADPSVSLALLEAGGADDREAIRVPRRYFSLWGTDVDWGY
;
A
#
# COMPACT_ATOMS: atom_id res chain seq x y z
N MET A 1 0.17 -0.51 9.43
CA MET A 1 -1.19 0.05 9.21
C MET A 1 -1.56 -0.19 7.75
N VAL A 2 -2.66 -0.89 7.43
CA VAL A 2 -3.01 -1.17 6.02
C VAL A 2 -3.53 0.11 5.37
N LEU A 3 -2.70 0.76 4.57
CA LEU A 3 -3.15 1.88 3.74
C LEU A 3 -3.84 1.31 2.49
N SER A 4 -5.16 1.12 2.56
CA SER A 4 -5.96 0.77 1.39
C SER A 4 -6.06 2.01 0.51
N ILE A 5 -5.18 2.12 -0.50
CA ILE A 5 -5.34 3.09 -1.57
C ILE A 5 -6.57 2.67 -2.38
N ARG A 6 -7.74 3.25 -2.04
CA ARG A 6 -8.95 3.12 -2.86
C ARG A 6 -8.85 4.14 -3.99
N ALA A 7 -8.23 3.75 -5.10
CA ALA A 7 -8.56 4.39 -6.37
C ALA A 7 -10.05 4.16 -6.64
N ASN A 8 -10.79 5.22 -6.95
CA ASN A 8 -12.24 5.19 -7.10
C ASN A 8 -12.69 4.01 -7.97
N CYS A 9 -13.45 3.08 -7.38
CA CYS A 9 -14.14 2.04 -8.14
C CYS A 9 -15.24 2.72 -8.96
N ALA A 10 -14.93 3.03 -10.23
CA ALA A 10 -15.96 3.29 -11.21
C ALA A 10 -16.75 1.99 -11.38
N LYS A 11 -18.03 2.02 -11.04
CA LYS A 11 -18.95 0.92 -11.32
C LYS A 11 -19.12 0.78 -12.85
N SER A 12 -18.21 0.07 -13.51
CA SER A 12 -18.44 -0.40 -14.89
C SER A 12 -18.62 -1.91 -14.86
N GLY A 13 -19.82 -2.33 -15.23
CA GLY A 13 -20.30 -3.69 -15.08
C GLY A 13 -19.62 -4.73 -15.98
N THR A 14 -19.92 -5.97 -15.59
CA THR A 14 -19.93 -7.22 -16.36
C THR A 14 -18.58 -7.88 -16.67
N SER A 15 -18.13 -8.74 -15.76
CA SER A 15 -17.36 -9.94 -16.13
C SER A 15 -17.76 -11.10 -15.23
N ALA A 16 -18.40 -12.10 -15.83
CA ALA A 16 -18.99 -13.25 -15.16
C ALA A 16 -17.92 -14.12 -14.49
N ARG A 17 -18.01 -14.32 -13.16
CA ARG A 17 -17.26 -15.34 -12.42
C ARG A 17 -18.18 -16.10 -11.44
N THR A 18 -18.05 -17.42 -11.47
CA THR A 18 -18.73 -18.51 -10.73
C THR A 18 -19.07 -18.20 -9.26
N PRO A 19 -20.20 -18.70 -8.70
CA PRO A 19 -20.60 -18.37 -7.33
C PRO A 19 -19.71 -19.11 -6.32
N ARG A 20 -18.81 -18.38 -5.65
CA ARG A 20 -17.98 -18.91 -4.55
C ARG A 20 -18.66 -18.64 -3.21
N ALA A 21 -18.73 -19.67 -2.37
CA ALA A 21 -19.35 -19.68 -1.05
C ALA A 21 -18.93 -18.49 -0.16
N LYS A 22 -19.83 -18.04 0.74
CA LYS A 22 -19.72 -16.88 1.63
C LYS A 22 -18.31 -16.74 2.23
N ARG A 23 -17.51 -15.87 1.64
CA ARG A 23 -16.17 -15.48 2.07
C ARG A 23 -16.33 -14.25 2.96
N VAL A 24 -15.67 -14.21 4.12
CA VAL A 24 -15.45 -12.96 4.89
C VAL A 24 -15.09 -11.90 3.86
N ALA A 25 -15.87 -10.83 3.73
CA ALA A 25 -15.88 -9.94 2.56
C ALA A 25 -14.45 -9.58 2.12
N ALA A 26 -13.92 -10.38 1.22
CA ALA A 26 -12.55 -10.27 0.76
C ALA A 26 -12.62 -9.22 -0.32
N ASN A 27 -12.13 -8.02 -0.03
CA ASN A 27 -11.89 -7.06 -1.08
C ASN A 27 -10.96 -7.75 -2.09
N GLU A 28 -11.46 -7.96 -3.31
CA GLU A 28 -10.64 -8.45 -4.40
C GLU A 28 -9.82 -7.29 -4.93
N PHE A 29 -8.54 -7.54 -5.21
CA PHE A 29 -7.62 -6.59 -5.80
C PHE A 29 -6.95 -7.25 -6.99
N ASP A 30 -6.70 -6.48 -8.04
CA ASP A 30 -5.92 -6.94 -9.20
C ASP A 30 -4.44 -7.10 -8.82
N PHE A 31 -3.96 -6.25 -7.91
CA PHE A 31 -2.59 -6.29 -7.41
C PHE A 31 -2.50 -6.17 -5.88
N ILE A 32 -1.54 -6.87 -5.29
CA ILE A 32 -1.12 -6.67 -3.90
C ILE A 32 0.37 -6.34 -3.92
N VAL A 33 0.71 -5.13 -3.48
CA VAL A 33 2.09 -4.65 -3.32
C VAL A 33 2.45 -4.76 -1.85
N VAL A 34 3.53 -5.48 -1.55
CA VAL A 34 4.04 -5.65 -0.18
C VAL A 34 5.30 -4.82 -0.02
N GLY A 35 5.27 -3.85 0.89
CA GLY A 35 6.28 -2.83 1.10
C GLY A 35 5.97 -1.54 0.33
N ALA A 36 5.78 -0.45 1.06
CA ALA A 36 5.72 0.94 0.60
C ALA A 36 7.09 1.64 0.64
N GLY A 37 8.19 0.88 0.43
CA GLY A 37 9.50 1.45 0.15
C GLY A 37 9.57 2.13 -1.23
N SER A 38 10.77 2.53 -1.66
CA SER A 38 10.97 3.31 -2.89
C SER A 38 10.33 2.69 -4.14
N ALA A 39 10.51 1.38 -4.34
CA ALA A 39 9.93 0.67 -5.49
C ALA A 39 8.41 0.48 -5.35
N GLY A 40 7.94 0.15 -4.15
CA GLY A 40 6.52 -0.07 -3.87
C GLY A 40 5.68 1.19 -4.07
N CYS A 41 6.15 2.34 -3.57
CA CYS A 41 5.50 3.63 -3.78
C CYS A 41 5.46 4.01 -5.26
N ALA A 42 6.56 3.84 -5.99
CA ALA A 42 6.61 4.15 -7.42
C ALA A 42 5.64 3.26 -8.23
N LEU A 43 5.62 1.96 -7.94
CA LEU A 43 4.72 1.00 -8.59
C LEU A 43 3.25 1.28 -8.25
N ALA A 44 2.93 1.51 -6.98
CA ALA A 44 1.57 1.80 -6.53
C ALA A 44 1.05 3.08 -7.20
N ASN A 45 1.86 4.13 -7.32
CA ASN A 45 1.51 5.36 -8.03
C ASN A 45 1.24 5.12 -9.52
N ARG A 46 2.00 4.24 -10.17
CA ARG A 46 1.79 3.92 -11.59
C ARG A 46 0.53 3.11 -11.82
N LEU A 47 0.29 2.09 -10.98
CA LEU A 47 -0.87 1.21 -11.10
C LEU A 47 -2.17 1.94 -10.74
N SER A 48 -2.16 2.79 -9.70
CA SER A 48 -3.35 3.54 -9.27
C SER A 48 -3.75 4.66 -10.22
N ALA A 49 -2.89 5.05 -11.16
CA ALA A 49 -3.22 6.02 -12.20
C ALA A 49 -4.30 5.51 -13.18
N ASP A 50 -4.44 4.20 -13.31
CA ASP A 50 -5.55 3.58 -14.04
C ASP A 50 -6.72 3.31 -13.08
N PRO A 51 -7.86 4.01 -13.22
CA PRO A 51 -9.01 3.84 -12.34
C PRO A 51 -9.72 2.48 -12.49
N SER A 52 -9.39 1.70 -13.52
CA SER A 52 -9.88 0.32 -13.67
C SER A 52 -9.11 -0.68 -12.82
N VAL A 53 -7.94 -0.30 -12.28
CA VAL A 53 -7.07 -1.16 -11.48
C VAL A 53 -7.34 -0.96 -10.00
N SER A 54 -7.60 -2.08 -9.32
CA SER A 54 -7.70 -2.15 -7.86
C SER A 54 -6.41 -2.72 -7.26
N LEU A 55 -5.81 -2.02 -6.29
CA LEU A 55 -4.60 -2.49 -5.61
C LEU A 55 -4.67 -2.34 -4.10
N ALA A 56 -3.99 -3.25 -3.41
CA ALA A 56 -3.67 -3.12 -1.99
C ALA A 56 -2.18 -2.86 -1.81
N LEU A 57 -1.82 -1.87 -0.99
CA LEU A 57 -0.44 -1.61 -0.56
C LEU A 57 -0.32 -1.96 0.92
N LEU A 58 0.55 -2.91 1.25
CA LEU A 58 0.78 -3.37 2.61
C LEU A 58 2.13 -2.86 3.08
N GLU A 59 2.15 -2.02 4.10
CA GLU A 59 3.38 -1.52 4.73
C GLU A 59 3.43 -1.96 6.19
N ALA A 60 4.59 -2.50 6.60
CA ALA A 60 4.81 -2.95 7.96
C ALA A 60 5.04 -1.77 8.91
N GLY A 61 5.76 -0.74 8.43
CA GLY A 61 6.04 0.48 9.16
C GLY A 61 4.82 1.36 9.47
N GLY A 62 5.10 2.43 10.22
CA GLY A 62 4.16 3.49 10.55
C GLY A 62 4.14 4.61 9.50
N ALA A 63 3.45 5.70 9.83
CA ALA A 63 3.54 6.91 9.03
C ALA A 63 4.90 7.61 9.23
N ASP A 64 5.40 8.25 8.19
CA ASP A 64 6.64 9.05 8.22
C ASP A 64 6.41 10.42 8.90
N ASP A 65 6.05 10.39 10.18
CA ASP A 65 5.68 11.57 10.97
C ASP A 65 6.81 12.19 11.79
N ARG A 66 7.90 11.46 12.01
CA ARG A 66 9.05 11.91 12.79
C ARG A 66 9.79 13.05 12.12
N GLU A 67 10.18 14.06 12.90
CA GLU A 67 11.02 15.17 12.43
C GLU A 67 12.34 14.66 11.82
N ALA A 68 12.94 13.62 12.41
CA ALA A 68 14.19 13.05 11.94
C ALA A 68 14.11 12.41 10.54
N ILE A 69 12.91 12.07 10.05
CA ILE A 69 12.68 11.62 8.67
C ILE A 69 12.67 12.80 7.71
N ARG A 70 12.22 13.98 8.15
CA ARG A 70 12.06 15.18 7.30
C ARG A 70 13.30 16.07 7.25
N VAL A 71 14.13 16.05 8.29
CA VAL A 71 15.33 16.88 8.40
C VAL A 71 16.57 16.04 8.08
N PRO A 72 17.23 16.21 6.91
CA PRO A 72 18.31 15.31 6.48
C PRO A 72 19.47 15.17 7.48
N ARG A 73 19.81 16.25 8.18
CA ARG A 73 20.90 16.25 9.18
C ARG A 73 20.60 15.36 10.41
N ARG A 74 19.34 14.99 10.64
CA ARG A 74 18.91 14.18 11.78
C ARG A 74 18.82 12.68 11.48
N TYR A 75 19.09 12.22 10.25
CA TYR A 75 18.83 10.82 9.88
C TYR A 75 19.54 9.80 10.80
N PHE A 76 20.73 10.12 11.32
CA PHE A 76 21.49 9.27 12.25
C PHE A 76 20.70 8.89 13.52
N SER A 77 19.74 9.72 13.95
CA SER A 77 18.93 9.42 15.14
C SER A 77 17.84 8.38 14.89
N LEU A 78 17.68 7.89 13.65
CA LEU A 78 16.71 6.86 13.31
C LEU A 78 17.25 5.43 13.50
N TRP A 79 18.57 5.27 13.56
CA TRP A 79 19.21 3.95 13.72
C TRP A 79 18.85 3.29 15.05
N GLY A 80 18.53 2.00 14.99
CA GLY A 80 18.13 1.20 16.16
C GLY A 80 16.79 1.60 16.78
N THR A 81 16.00 2.45 16.12
CA THR A 81 14.63 2.74 16.51
C THR A 81 13.66 1.77 15.82
N ASP A 82 12.37 1.87 16.14
CA ASP A 82 11.29 1.08 15.54
C ASP A 82 11.01 1.36 14.05
N VAL A 83 11.63 2.38 13.44
CA VAL A 83 11.59 2.58 11.97
C VAL A 83 12.78 1.94 11.26
N ASP A 84 13.71 1.37 12.01
CA ASP A 84 14.86 0.62 11.50
C ASP A 84 14.56 -0.89 11.64
N TRP A 85 14.79 -1.65 10.58
CA TRP A 85 14.58 -3.10 10.61
C TRP A 85 15.61 -3.83 11.48
N GLY A 86 16.77 -3.22 11.72
CA GLY A 86 17.79 -3.77 12.63
C GLY A 86 18.33 -5.15 12.20
N TYR A 87 18.39 -5.41 10.90
CA TYR A 87 19.02 -6.61 10.33
C TYR A 87 20.54 -6.63 10.52
#